data_AF-A0AA36MUI0-F1
#
_entry.id   AF-A0AA36MUI0-F1
#
_cell.length_a   1.000
_cell.length_b   1.000
_cell.length_c   1.000
_cell.angle_alpha   90.00
_cell.angle_beta   90.00
_cell.angle_gamma   90.00
#
_symmetry.space_group_name_H-M   'P 1'
#
loop_
_entity.id
_entity.type
_entity.pdbx_description
1 polymer ?
#
loop_
_entity_poly.entity_id
_entity_poly.type
_entity_poly.pdbx_seq_one_letter_code
_entity_poly.pdbx_strand_id
1 'polypeptide(L)'
;MRLKHVEAGPVASCWLKAPWVHAAFWATAAAVAVLTYWHDPAARQQELHARRLQEADAEKSVRCRPARKPQSYGTIFSLDPVEINFCGEIPMAELVGTNAEVSSISFLALTAAAEVVTLVEKGGPIYQLNVLSDGDRARWDITRPAVRTFGGNSCLDFTQFCEVASVTPLLTGFVVVDRSRIQEFNVSWGESDSSEVALSTLGKMNMEAPILGEAELYFPTFLAMYKPINHTHMSENFEITPLFPHARERYFFVSDTGNHRVIFLNATSYTSLEYVESFGVWGEPRSDTTGLNFPMGLAVMAPTEESYFGPTIAAVFVADRWNNRIVKLRLGYRNDPTLPQNYGEMPTLMWGGHYWRDPTGAEYNESLNDPVGVSIYRHFIFVCEAEGNAITVLTTDYMQHDQMMYVTELYPAPGVQLTGSFSTTEQGYLWFAYINRPSTHGLASIYLPEPLVESPPALWIEEFRSQCTNATIYNAFIMANATLYDEHVIYVLNAARINWRFPQLPNYLSKDSFNLTIMFDLYLWNETVLGGNMFYCLPPPPATTPPMLSANEDGWNTPGGTGLLLTGASARVALGLAQCLIVMVMWLTPMIDIA
;
A
#
# COMPACT_ATOMS: atom_id res chain seq x y z
N MET A 1 62.72 -21.46 47.06
CA MET A 1 63.21 -20.54 48.12
C MET A 1 62.07 -19.58 48.44
N ARG A 2 61.38 -19.78 49.57
CA ARG A 2 61.53 -18.99 50.82
C ARG A 2 61.36 -17.48 50.62
N LEU A 3 60.29 -16.91 51.18
CA LEU A 3 60.23 -15.66 51.95
C LEU A 3 58.84 -15.61 52.60
N LYS A 4 58.71 -16.18 53.81
CA LYS A 4 58.68 -15.50 55.12
C LYS A 4 57.44 -14.63 55.35
N HIS A 5 56.47 -15.23 56.05
CA HIS A 5 55.53 -14.53 56.91
C HIS A 5 56.27 -13.66 57.92
N VAL A 6 55.83 -12.42 58.08
CA VAL A 6 56.12 -11.57 59.22
C VAL A 6 54.78 -11.26 59.88
N GLU A 7 54.62 -11.77 61.10
CA GLU A 7 53.59 -11.36 62.05
C GLU A 7 53.89 -9.93 62.52
N ALA A 8 52.89 -9.05 62.48
CA ALA A 8 52.90 -7.78 63.19
C ALA A 8 51.68 -7.75 64.12
N GLY A 9 51.96 -7.62 65.41
CA GLY A 9 51.00 -7.65 66.50
C GLY A 9 50.08 -6.42 66.59
N PRO A 10 49.20 -6.40 67.61
CA PRO A 10 48.12 -5.43 67.71
C PRO A 10 48.65 -4.11 68.24
N VAL A 11 48.55 -3.05 67.44
CA VAL A 11 48.71 -1.68 67.93
C VAL A 11 47.34 -1.17 68.35
N ALA A 12 47.17 -1.05 69.66
CA ALA A 12 46.06 -0.34 70.27
C ALA A 12 46.11 1.13 69.85
N SER A 13 45.09 1.58 69.08
CA SER A 13 44.75 2.99 68.94
C SER A 13 43.43 3.25 69.65
N CYS A 14 43.53 3.52 70.96
CA CYS A 14 42.67 4.52 71.56
C CYS A 14 42.89 5.83 70.79
N TRP A 15 41.82 6.49 70.37
CA TRP A 15 41.51 7.91 70.62
C TRP A 15 40.32 8.32 69.73
N LEU A 16 39.25 8.74 70.41
CA LEU A 16 38.14 9.58 69.96
C LEU A 16 37.12 9.00 68.97
N LYS A 17 36.22 8.18 69.52
CA LYS A 17 34.81 8.12 69.10
C LYS A 17 34.16 9.49 69.35
N ALA A 18 34.10 10.33 68.31
CA ALA A 18 33.15 11.43 68.25
C ALA A 18 32.25 11.19 67.02
N PRO A 19 31.08 10.53 67.17
CA PRO A 19 30.19 10.21 66.04
C PRO A 19 29.69 11.45 65.27
N TRP A 20 29.79 12.63 65.87
CA TRP A 20 29.42 13.91 65.27
C TRP A 20 30.41 14.41 64.22
N VAL A 21 31.70 14.07 64.32
CA VAL A 21 32.72 14.58 63.39
C VAL A 21 32.67 13.81 62.07
N HIS A 22 32.36 12.52 62.08
CA HIS A 22 32.14 11.75 60.85
C HIS A 22 30.84 12.17 60.14
N ALA A 23 29.74 12.35 60.88
CA ALA A 23 28.49 12.82 60.29
C ALA A 23 28.63 14.23 59.70
N ALA A 24 29.34 15.13 60.39
CA ALA A 24 29.63 16.47 59.87
C ALA A 24 30.50 16.41 58.61
N PHE A 25 31.53 15.56 58.57
CA PHE A 25 32.43 15.43 57.41
C PHE A 25 31.73 14.85 56.18
N TRP A 26 30.83 13.87 56.34
CA TRP A 26 30.02 13.36 55.23
C TRP A 26 28.94 14.35 54.80
N ALA A 27 28.37 15.12 55.73
CA ALA A 27 27.44 16.20 55.41
C ALA A 27 28.11 17.36 54.66
N THR A 28 29.33 17.77 55.05
CA THR A 28 30.09 18.77 54.30
C THR A 28 30.63 18.22 52.99
N ALA A 29 31.07 16.96 52.92
CA ALA A 29 31.48 16.36 51.65
C ALA A 29 30.31 16.25 50.66
N ALA A 30 29.11 15.87 51.13
CA ALA A 30 27.90 15.87 50.32
C ALA A 30 27.48 17.29 49.92
N ALA A 31 27.53 18.26 50.84
CA ALA A 31 27.21 19.66 50.54
C ALA A 31 28.20 20.28 49.54
N VAL A 32 29.49 19.98 49.66
CA VAL A 32 30.53 20.42 48.71
C VAL A 32 30.35 19.72 47.36
N ALA A 33 30.06 18.41 47.33
CA ALA A 33 29.78 17.69 46.09
C ALA A 33 28.54 18.24 45.37
N VAL A 34 27.47 18.55 46.11
CA VAL A 34 26.27 19.20 45.58
C VAL A 34 26.60 20.62 45.09
N LEU A 35 27.36 21.41 45.84
CA LEU A 35 27.76 22.76 45.41
C LEU A 35 28.69 22.74 44.19
N THR A 36 29.61 21.78 44.08
CA THR A 36 30.47 21.63 42.90
C THR A 36 29.69 21.13 41.69
N TYR A 37 28.72 20.23 41.87
CA TYR A 37 27.85 19.76 40.80
C TYR A 37 26.94 20.89 40.28
N TRP A 38 26.45 21.75 41.17
CA TRP A 38 25.62 22.91 40.81
C TRP A 38 26.41 24.06 40.16
N HIS A 39 27.73 24.11 40.36
CA HIS A 39 28.60 25.13 39.80
C HIS A 39 29.42 24.67 38.60
N ASP A 40 29.30 23.41 38.17
CA ASP A 40 29.91 22.98 36.91
C ASP A 40 28.99 23.35 35.73
N PRO A 41 29.32 24.39 34.95
CA PRO A 41 28.52 24.79 33.80
C PRO A 41 28.44 23.68 32.74
N ALA A 42 29.41 22.76 32.68
CA ALA A 42 29.38 21.64 31.73
C ALA A 42 28.32 20.61 32.11
N ALA A 43 28.21 20.26 33.40
CA ALA A 43 27.18 19.34 33.89
C ALA A 43 25.77 19.91 33.66
N ARG A 44 25.57 21.20 33.90
CA ARG A 44 24.28 21.88 33.66
C ARG A 44 23.94 21.97 32.16
N GLN A 45 24.94 22.15 31.29
CA GLN A 45 24.73 22.11 29.83
C GLN A 45 24.37 20.70 29.35
N GLN A 46 25.01 19.65 29.87
CA GLN A 46 24.67 18.27 29.54
C GLN A 46 23.24 17.92 29.99
N GLU A 47 22.83 18.34 31.19
CA GLU A 47 21.46 18.11 31.69
C GLU A 47 20.42 18.87 30.86
N LEU A 48 20.67 20.13 30.49
CA LEU A 48 19.79 20.90 29.60
C LEU A 48 19.70 20.29 28.20
N HIS A 49 20.81 19.77 27.66
CA HIS A 49 20.82 19.07 26.39
C HIS A 49 20.01 17.77 26.47
N ALA A 50 20.20 16.98 27.53
CA ALA A 50 19.43 15.76 27.77
C ALA A 50 17.93 16.05 27.93
N ARG A 51 17.55 17.13 28.63
CA ARG A 51 16.16 17.58 28.73
C ARG A 51 15.58 18.00 27.38
N ARG A 52 16.31 18.76 26.58
CA ARG A 52 15.86 19.15 25.23
C ARG A 52 15.67 17.94 24.32
N LEU A 53 16.55 16.95 24.41
CA LEU A 53 16.38 15.68 23.70
C LEU A 53 15.13 14.94 24.21
N GLN A 54 14.91 14.87 25.53
CA GLN A 54 13.69 14.26 26.10
C GLN A 54 12.40 15.01 25.71
N GLU A 55 12.41 16.34 25.68
CA GLU A 55 11.26 17.15 25.26
C GLU A 55 10.99 17.00 23.77
N ALA A 56 12.02 16.98 22.93
CA ALA A 56 11.90 16.70 21.50
C ALA A 56 11.39 15.27 21.25
N ASP A 57 11.89 14.28 21.98
CA ASP A 57 11.42 12.90 21.93
C ASP A 57 9.97 12.78 22.42
N ALA A 58 9.60 13.53 23.46
CA ALA A 58 8.24 13.57 23.95
C ALA A 58 7.30 14.21 22.92
N GLU A 59 7.68 15.33 22.31
CA GLU A 59 6.91 15.99 21.27
C GLU A 59 6.77 15.11 20.02
N LYS A 60 7.86 14.45 19.59
CA LYS A 60 7.84 13.45 18.51
C LYS A 60 6.91 12.29 18.85
N SER A 61 7.00 11.75 20.08
CA SER A 61 6.09 10.71 20.56
C SER A 61 4.64 11.15 20.63
N VAL A 62 4.36 12.45 20.79
CA VAL A 62 3.01 13.02 20.78
C VAL A 62 2.49 13.20 19.36
N ARG A 63 3.35 13.60 18.40
CA ARG A 63 2.98 13.67 16.97
C ARG A 63 2.66 12.30 16.37
N CYS A 64 3.29 11.23 16.88
CA CYS A 64 2.97 9.85 16.52
C CYS A 64 1.76 9.27 17.27
N ARG A 65 1.10 10.03 18.16
CA ARG A 65 -0.12 9.54 18.82
C ARG A 65 -1.31 9.83 17.92
N PRO A 66 -2.16 8.83 17.61
CA PRO A 66 -3.44 9.11 17.00
C PRO A 66 -4.23 10.09 17.88
N ALA A 67 -5.06 10.92 17.23
CA ALA A 67 -5.99 11.81 17.90
C ALA A 67 -6.94 11.02 18.83
N ARG A 68 -7.66 11.72 19.71
CA ARG A 68 -8.62 11.04 20.60
C ARG A 68 -9.77 10.43 19.78
N LYS A 69 -9.80 9.10 19.77
CA LYS A 69 -10.83 8.19 19.21
C LYS A 69 -12.29 8.64 19.37
N PRO A 70 -13.09 8.62 18.28
CA PRO A 70 -14.46 8.11 18.32
C PRO A 70 -14.46 6.57 18.39
N GLN A 71 -15.60 5.95 18.77
CA GLN A 71 -15.67 4.50 19.02
C GLN A 71 -15.63 3.63 17.75
N SER A 72 -15.95 4.19 16.58
CA SER A 72 -15.86 3.52 15.27
C SER A 72 -16.04 4.54 14.15
N TYR A 73 -15.25 4.44 13.08
CA TYR A 73 -15.55 5.08 11.81
C TYR A 73 -16.35 4.13 10.91
N GLY A 74 -17.29 4.66 10.12
CA GLY A 74 -17.91 3.89 9.02
C GLY A 74 -16.95 3.74 7.84
N THR A 75 -17.39 3.08 6.76
CA THR A 75 -16.66 3.06 5.49
C THR A 75 -16.49 4.49 4.97
N ILE A 76 -15.28 4.81 4.51
CA ILE A 76 -14.91 6.16 4.11
C ILE A 76 -14.69 6.18 2.60
N PHE A 77 -15.36 7.13 1.96
CA PHE A 77 -15.26 7.36 0.52
C PHE A 77 -14.52 8.65 0.16
N SER A 78 -14.30 9.55 1.13
CA SER A 78 -13.57 10.80 0.92
C SER A 78 -13.03 11.33 2.25
N LEU A 79 -11.81 11.89 2.24
CA LEU A 79 -11.19 12.64 3.32
C LEU A 79 -10.46 13.86 2.77
N ASP A 80 -10.39 14.93 3.56
CA ASP A 80 -9.53 16.08 3.25
C ASP A 80 -8.07 15.63 3.12
N PRO A 81 -7.29 16.21 2.19
CA PRO A 81 -5.87 15.88 2.05
C PRO A 81 -5.08 16.11 3.34
N VAL A 82 -4.10 15.24 3.60
CA VAL A 82 -3.37 15.22 4.88
C VAL A 82 -1.87 15.37 4.65
N GLU A 83 -1.24 16.27 5.41
CA GLU A 83 0.23 16.36 5.45
C GLU A 83 0.83 15.18 6.23
N ILE A 84 1.82 14.54 5.62
CA ILE A 84 2.60 13.42 6.17
C ILE A 84 3.45 13.96 7.33
N ASN A 85 3.00 13.69 8.54
CA ASN A 85 3.77 13.97 9.75
C ASN A 85 4.67 12.78 10.07
N PHE A 86 5.98 12.92 9.81
CA PHE A 86 6.94 11.84 10.02
C PHE A 86 6.93 11.34 11.46
N CYS A 87 6.71 10.04 11.62
CA CYS A 87 6.78 9.39 12.92
C CYS A 87 8.23 9.03 13.28
N GLY A 88 8.96 8.54 12.29
CA GLY A 88 10.39 8.28 12.34
C GLY A 88 11.04 8.76 11.05
N GLU A 89 12.27 9.26 11.18
CA GLU A 89 13.14 9.58 10.05
C GLU A 89 14.49 8.93 10.34
N ILE A 90 15.01 8.21 9.36
CA ILE A 90 16.31 7.56 9.45
C ILE A 90 17.06 7.89 8.17
N PRO A 91 18.11 8.71 8.24
CA PRO A 91 19.01 8.91 7.11
C PRO A 91 19.64 7.58 6.70
N MET A 92 19.75 7.32 5.40
CA MET A 92 20.36 6.09 4.89
C MET A 92 21.80 5.90 5.40
N ALA A 93 22.55 7.00 5.53
CA ALA A 93 23.90 6.97 6.07
C ALA A 93 23.98 6.44 7.50
N GLU A 94 22.93 6.63 8.31
CA GLU A 94 22.86 6.08 9.67
C GLU A 94 22.44 4.61 9.70
N LEU A 95 21.65 4.18 8.70
CA LEU A 95 21.10 2.83 8.63
C LEU A 95 22.08 1.82 8.04
N VAL A 96 22.70 2.18 6.91
CA VAL A 96 23.56 1.30 6.11
C VAL A 96 24.99 1.82 5.95
N GLY A 97 25.30 3.01 6.49
CA GLY A 97 26.63 3.63 6.38
C GLY A 97 26.88 4.40 5.07
N THR A 98 25.95 4.34 4.12
CA THR A 98 26.01 5.04 2.82
C THR A 98 24.77 5.90 2.61
N ASN A 99 24.91 7.03 1.90
CA ASN A 99 23.77 7.88 1.52
C ASN A 99 23.16 7.42 0.18
N ALA A 100 22.91 6.12 0.05
CA ALA A 100 22.44 5.52 -1.20
C ALA A 100 20.91 5.60 -1.34
N GLU A 101 20.44 5.59 -2.58
CA GLU A 101 19.02 5.58 -2.92
C GLU A 101 18.40 4.21 -2.60
N VAL A 102 17.16 4.20 -2.15
CA VAL A 102 16.39 2.97 -1.87
C VAL A 102 15.55 2.60 -3.09
N SER A 103 15.81 1.45 -3.69
CA SER A 103 15.05 0.97 -4.85
C SER A 103 13.75 0.25 -4.47
N SER A 104 13.68 -0.38 -3.29
CA SER A 104 12.49 -1.08 -2.83
C SER A 104 12.43 -1.19 -1.32
N ILE A 105 11.20 -1.13 -0.79
CA ILE A 105 10.87 -1.41 0.60
C ILE A 105 9.74 -2.43 0.57
N SER A 106 9.88 -3.48 1.37
CA SER A 106 8.82 -4.46 1.53
C SER A 106 8.81 -5.03 2.93
N PHE A 107 7.68 -5.65 3.25
CA PHE A 107 7.32 -6.00 4.61
C PHE A 107 6.74 -7.41 4.69
N LEU A 108 7.07 -8.09 5.78
CA LEU A 108 6.46 -9.35 6.18
C LEU A 108 6.21 -9.38 7.69
N ALA A 109 4.95 -9.54 8.07
CA ALA A 109 4.59 -9.91 9.44
C ALA A 109 4.93 -11.40 9.64
N LEU A 110 5.88 -11.69 10.53
CA LEU A 110 6.21 -13.07 10.91
C LEU A 110 5.29 -13.54 12.04
N THR A 111 5.00 -12.65 12.98
CA THR A 111 4.07 -12.86 14.09
C THR A 111 3.33 -11.56 14.37
N ALA A 112 2.33 -11.60 15.25
CA ALA A 112 1.64 -10.40 15.71
C ALA A 112 2.56 -9.35 16.39
N ALA A 113 3.77 -9.74 16.80
CA ALA A 113 4.72 -8.89 17.51
C ALA A 113 6.11 -8.78 16.84
N ALA A 114 6.29 -9.40 15.66
CA ALA A 114 7.58 -9.44 14.99
C ALA A 114 7.43 -9.29 13.49
N GLU A 115 8.20 -8.35 12.96
CA GLU A 115 8.08 -7.90 11.60
C GLU A 115 9.45 -7.74 10.98
N VAL A 116 9.53 -8.12 9.71
CA VAL A 116 10.73 -7.97 8.90
C VAL A 116 10.47 -6.91 7.85
N VAL A 117 11.33 -5.89 7.85
CA VAL A 117 11.41 -4.92 6.76
C VAL A 117 12.63 -5.28 5.93
N THR A 118 12.39 -5.56 4.66
CA THR A 118 13.45 -5.75 3.67
C THR A 118 13.64 -4.46 2.88
N LEU A 119 14.87 -3.98 2.85
CA LEU A 119 15.27 -2.74 2.21
C LEU A 119 16.28 -3.04 1.11
N VAL A 120 16.06 -2.51 -0.08
CA VAL A 120 16.99 -2.68 -1.20
C VAL A 120 17.70 -1.36 -1.49
N GLU A 121 19.03 -1.39 -1.42
CA GLU A 121 19.86 -0.29 -1.90
C GLU A 121 20.01 -0.35 -3.42
N LYS A 122 19.80 0.77 -4.10
CA LYS A 122 19.91 0.86 -5.55
C LYS A 122 21.34 0.59 -6.00
N GLY A 123 21.53 -0.53 -6.70
CA GLY A 123 22.87 -1.00 -7.07
C GLY A 123 23.69 -1.48 -5.87
N GLY A 124 23.04 -1.87 -4.77
CA GLY A 124 23.66 -2.38 -3.56
C GLY A 124 23.07 -3.72 -3.13
N PRO A 125 23.34 -4.14 -1.88
CA PRO A 125 22.80 -5.37 -1.31
C PRO A 125 21.37 -5.16 -0.78
N ILE A 126 20.77 -6.26 -0.30
CA ILE A 126 19.47 -6.25 0.37
C ILE A 126 19.71 -6.30 1.89
N TYR A 127 19.07 -5.41 2.64
CA TYR A 127 19.18 -5.34 4.09
C TYR A 127 17.92 -5.89 4.76
N GLN A 128 18.11 -6.73 5.78
CA GLN A 128 17.07 -7.11 6.72
C GLN A 128 17.11 -6.19 7.93
N LEU A 129 16.00 -5.50 8.17
CA LEU A 129 15.79 -4.70 9.36
C LEU A 129 14.77 -5.42 10.23
N ASN A 130 15.11 -5.62 11.51
CA ASN A 130 14.11 -6.05 12.47
C ASN A 130 13.37 -4.82 12.99
N VAL A 131 12.06 -4.93 12.98
CA VAL A 131 11.19 -4.00 13.66
C VAL A 131 10.74 -4.65 14.95
N LEU A 132 11.01 -3.97 16.06
CA LEU A 132 10.45 -4.33 17.35
C LEU A 132 9.14 -3.55 17.53
N SER A 133 8.01 -4.26 17.54
CA SER A 133 6.73 -3.68 17.94
C SER A 133 6.55 -3.87 19.45
N ASP A 134 6.83 -2.83 20.24
CA ASP A 134 6.53 -2.84 21.68
C ASP A 134 5.21 -2.08 21.97
N GLY A 135 4.28 -2.76 22.65
CA GLY A 135 2.96 -2.25 23.07
C GLY A 135 1.87 -2.16 21.99
N ASP A 136 0.67 -1.72 22.40
CA ASP A 136 -0.52 -1.53 21.53
C ASP A 136 -0.32 -0.52 20.38
N ARG A 137 0.80 0.19 20.40
CA ARG A 137 1.18 1.22 19.42
C ARG A 137 2.67 1.10 19.16
N ALA A 138 3.05 -0.02 18.54
CA ALA A 138 4.39 -0.39 18.12
C ALA A 138 5.33 0.83 18.09
N ARG A 139 6.14 1.01 19.13
CA ARG A 139 7.23 1.97 19.06
C ARG A 139 8.25 1.37 18.10
N TRP A 140 8.28 1.85 16.85
CA TRP A 140 9.18 1.34 15.82
C TRP A 140 10.62 1.76 16.14
N ASP A 141 11.32 0.90 16.88
CA ASP A 141 12.77 0.98 16.96
C ASP A 141 13.33 0.06 15.87
N ILE A 142 13.84 0.67 14.80
CA ILE A 142 14.59 -0.07 13.79
C ILE A 142 15.94 -0.38 14.41
N THR A 143 16.24 -1.66 14.58
CA THR A 143 17.54 -2.09 15.08
C THR A 143 18.65 -1.52 14.21
N ARG A 144 19.61 -0.83 14.82
CA ARG A 144 20.82 -0.36 14.15
C ARG A 144 22.03 -1.10 14.72
N PRO A 145 22.85 -1.77 13.89
CA PRO A 145 22.82 -1.87 12.42
C PRO A 145 21.78 -2.89 11.88
N ALA A 146 21.67 -2.99 10.55
CA ALA A 146 20.89 -4.03 9.89
C ALA A 146 21.26 -5.42 10.44
N VAL A 147 20.24 -6.25 10.65
CA VAL A 147 20.40 -7.57 11.28
C VAL A 147 21.15 -8.51 10.35
N ARG A 148 20.88 -8.39 9.05
CA ARG A 148 21.48 -9.19 8.01
C ARG A 148 21.56 -8.41 6.70
N THR A 149 22.57 -8.75 5.90
CA THR A 149 22.74 -8.26 4.53
C THR A 149 22.79 -9.46 3.60
N PHE A 150 22.00 -9.45 2.53
CA PHE A 150 21.93 -10.51 1.53
C PHE A 150 22.54 -10.04 0.21
N GLY A 151 23.32 -10.94 -0.41
CA GLY A 151 23.96 -10.74 -1.70
C GLY A 151 24.91 -9.54 -1.80
N GLY A 152 25.58 -9.44 -2.96
CA GLY A 152 26.30 -8.26 -3.43
C GLY A 152 25.70 -7.74 -4.73
N ASN A 153 26.24 -6.64 -5.27
CA ASN A 153 25.87 -6.14 -6.59
C ASN A 153 26.98 -6.43 -7.60
N SER A 154 26.71 -7.31 -8.55
CA SER A 154 27.56 -7.56 -9.71
C SER A 154 26.73 -8.14 -10.84
N CYS A 155 26.70 -7.44 -11.97
CA CYS A 155 26.08 -7.94 -13.19
C CYS A 155 26.94 -8.96 -13.96
N LEU A 156 28.13 -9.29 -13.44
CA LEU A 156 29.07 -10.25 -14.02
C LEU A 156 29.16 -11.56 -13.22
N ASP A 157 28.83 -11.52 -11.93
CA ASP A 157 28.89 -12.67 -11.03
C ASP A 157 27.49 -13.27 -10.86
N PHE A 158 27.35 -14.55 -11.23
CA PHE A 158 26.06 -15.24 -11.21
C PHE A 158 25.48 -15.43 -9.80
N THR A 159 26.35 -15.37 -8.78
CA THR A 159 25.96 -15.50 -7.37
C THR A 159 25.49 -14.19 -6.75
N GLN A 160 25.68 -13.06 -7.45
CA GLN A 160 25.31 -11.74 -6.98
C GLN A 160 24.13 -11.20 -7.77
N PHE A 161 23.49 -10.15 -7.26
CA PHE A 161 22.37 -9.50 -7.93
C PHE A 161 22.87 -8.48 -8.95
N CYS A 162 22.09 -8.27 -10.01
CA CYS A 162 22.33 -7.18 -10.94
C CYS A 162 21.23 -6.14 -10.84
N GLU A 163 21.47 -5.07 -10.07
CA GLU A 163 20.53 -3.96 -9.93
C GLU A 163 19.14 -4.45 -9.46
N VAL A 164 19.05 -4.86 -8.18
CA VAL A 164 17.78 -5.31 -7.60
C VAL A 164 16.74 -4.20 -7.66
N ALA A 165 15.66 -4.46 -8.39
CA ALA A 165 14.56 -3.55 -8.57
C ALA A 165 13.53 -3.68 -7.45
N SER A 166 13.19 -4.91 -7.06
CA SER A 166 12.31 -5.16 -5.91
C SER A 166 12.61 -6.46 -5.18
N VAL A 167 12.20 -6.51 -3.92
CA VAL A 167 12.25 -7.72 -3.10
C VAL A 167 10.87 -7.95 -2.47
N THR A 168 10.39 -9.19 -2.50
CA THR A 168 9.13 -9.59 -1.85
C THR A 168 9.42 -10.66 -0.81
N PRO A 169 9.31 -10.35 0.49
CA PRO A 169 9.54 -11.33 1.54
C PRO A 169 8.40 -12.36 1.60
N LEU A 170 8.78 -13.60 1.88
CA LEU A 170 7.94 -14.78 2.03
C LEU A 170 8.16 -15.39 3.42
N LEU A 171 7.23 -16.20 3.93
CA LEU A 171 7.41 -16.88 5.22
C LEU A 171 8.68 -17.76 5.28
N THR A 172 9.09 -18.33 4.15
CA THR A 172 10.25 -19.22 4.03
C THR A 172 11.47 -18.56 3.39
N GLY A 173 11.47 -17.25 3.15
CA GLY A 173 12.59 -16.56 2.49
C GLY A 173 12.12 -15.35 1.70
N PHE A 174 12.59 -15.12 0.48
CA PHE A 174 12.17 -13.95 -0.31
C PHE A 174 12.34 -14.18 -1.80
N VAL A 175 11.63 -13.38 -2.60
CA VAL A 175 11.79 -13.33 -4.05
C VAL A 175 12.45 -12.02 -4.43
N VAL A 176 13.49 -12.09 -5.25
CA VAL A 176 14.21 -10.93 -5.78
C VAL A 176 13.83 -10.76 -7.25
N VAL A 177 13.48 -9.53 -7.62
CA VAL A 177 13.42 -9.10 -9.02
C VAL A 177 14.63 -8.21 -9.27
N ASP A 178 15.49 -8.64 -10.17
CA ASP A 178 16.61 -7.84 -10.64
C ASP A 178 16.41 -7.49 -12.13
N ARG A 179 17.39 -6.83 -12.74
CA ARG A 179 17.28 -6.29 -14.10
C ARG A 179 16.85 -7.28 -15.19
N SER A 180 17.04 -8.59 -15.00
CA SER A 180 16.76 -9.58 -16.05
C SER A 180 16.21 -10.92 -15.56
N ARG A 181 16.06 -11.10 -14.25
CA ARG A 181 15.54 -12.35 -13.69
C ARG A 181 14.73 -12.14 -12.41
N ILE A 182 13.98 -13.18 -12.08
CA ILE A 182 13.27 -13.37 -10.82
C ILE A 182 13.91 -14.59 -10.15
N GLN A 183 14.26 -14.47 -8.87
CA GLN A 183 14.87 -15.54 -8.11
C GLN A 183 14.21 -15.70 -6.76
N GLU A 184 13.78 -16.91 -6.42
CA GLU A 184 13.28 -17.24 -5.08
C GLU A 184 14.40 -17.83 -4.24
N PHE A 185 14.53 -17.34 -3.01
CA PHE A 185 15.50 -17.80 -2.02
C PHE A 185 14.78 -18.38 -0.81
N ASN A 186 15.34 -19.47 -0.27
CA ASN A 186 14.99 -19.98 1.04
C ASN A 186 15.92 -19.38 2.09
N VAL A 187 15.34 -18.77 3.12
CA VAL A 187 16.06 -18.21 4.27
C VAL A 187 15.23 -18.43 5.53
N SER A 188 15.86 -18.90 6.60
CA SER A 188 15.27 -18.92 7.93
C SER A 188 15.43 -17.56 8.59
N TRP A 189 14.33 -16.84 8.72
CA TRP A 189 14.31 -15.54 9.38
C TRP A 189 14.81 -15.64 10.83
N GLY A 190 15.80 -14.83 11.20
CA GLY A 190 16.32 -14.73 12.56
C GLY A 190 17.59 -15.53 12.86
N GLU A 191 18.01 -16.43 11.96
CA GLU A 191 19.30 -17.13 12.09
C GLU A 191 20.37 -16.41 11.26
N SER A 192 21.40 -15.89 11.92
CA SER A 192 22.51 -15.15 11.27
C SER A 192 23.31 -15.99 10.28
N ASP A 193 23.34 -17.31 10.49
CA ASP A 193 24.23 -18.23 9.78
C ASP A 193 23.52 -19.05 8.69
N SER A 194 22.23 -18.79 8.44
CA SER A 194 21.47 -19.55 7.43
C SER A 194 21.95 -19.19 6.03
N SER A 195 22.41 -20.16 5.24
CA SER A 195 22.87 -19.93 3.87
C SER A 195 21.69 -19.55 2.96
N GLU A 196 21.88 -18.54 2.12
CA GLU A 196 20.95 -18.23 1.02
C GLU A 196 20.99 -19.37 -0.01
N VAL A 197 19.89 -20.10 -0.14
CA VAL A 197 19.74 -21.14 -1.17
C VAL A 197 18.71 -20.69 -2.18
N ALA A 198 19.17 -20.45 -3.42
CA ALA A 198 18.27 -20.19 -4.53
C ALA A 198 17.44 -21.46 -4.81
N LEU A 199 16.11 -21.32 -4.76
CA LEU A 199 15.16 -22.41 -4.97
C LEU A 199 14.70 -22.50 -6.42
N SER A 200 14.37 -21.35 -7.00
CA SER A 200 13.85 -21.24 -8.37
C SER A 200 14.38 -19.96 -9.02
N THR A 201 14.48 -19.97 -10.35
CA THR A 201 14.91 -18.81 -11.13
C THR A 201 14.16 -18.79 -12.45
N LEU A 202 13.63 -17.62 -12.83
CA LEU A 202 13.05 -17.34 -14.13
C LEU A 202 13.79 -16.16 -14.76
N GLY A 203 14.11 -16.27 -16.05
CA GLY A 203 14.93 -15.27 -16.76
C GLY A 203 16.39 -15.71 -16.90
N LYS A 204 17.20 -14.83 -17.48
CA LYS A 204 18.60 -15.07 -17.84
C LYS A 204 19.47 -13.94 -17.30
N MET A 205 20.76 -14.19 -17.17
CA MET A 205 21.70 -13.09 -16.88
C MET A 205 21.96 -12.25 -18.12
N ASN A 206 22.35 -10.99 -17.89
CA ASN A 206 22.62 -9.98 -18.92
C ASN A 206 23.65 -10.38 -20.00
N MET A 207 24.42 -11.46 -19.81
CA MET A 207 25.41 -11.92 -20.79
C MET A 207 24.85 -12.89 -21.84
N GLU A 208 23.67 -13.47 -21.61
CA GLU A 208 23.02 -14.30 -22.62
C GLU A 208 22.23 -13.42 -23.58
N ALA A 209 22.35 -13.67 -24.88
CA ALA A 209 21.52 -13.00 -25.87
C ALA A 209 20.03 -13.28 -25.56
N PRO A 210 19.15 -12.26 -25.65
CA PRO A 210 17.71 -12.47 -25.47
C PRO A 210 17.21 -13.47 -26.53
N ILE A 211 16.57 -14.54 -26.06
CA ILE A 211 15.91 -15.56 -26.87
C ILE A 211 14.44 -15.14 -27.06
N LEU A 212 14.18 -14.32 -28.08
CA LEU A 212 12.84 -13.84 -28.46
C LEU A 212 11.71 -14.82 -28.06
N GLY A 213 10.87 -14.43 -27.09
CA GLY A 213 9.81 -15.29 -26.59
C GLY A 213 8.92 -14.63 -25.53
N GLU A 214 7.68 -15.10 -25.43
CA GLU A 214 6.68 -14.54 -24.51
C GLU A 214 7.02 -14.72 -23.03
N ALA A 215 7.93 -15.62 -22.67
CA ALA A 215 8.38 -15.80 -21.27
C ALA A 215 9.60 -14.94 -20.90
N GLU A 216 10.18 -14.18 -21.85
CA GLU A 216 11.38 -13.39 -21.58
C GLU A 216 11.08 -12.11 -20.80
N LEU A 217 11.93 -11.83 -19.83
CA LEU A 217 11.88 -10.60 -19.03
C LEU A 217 12.79 -9.55 -19.64
N TYR A 218 12.31 -8.32 -19.69
CA TYR A 218 13.11 -7.17 -20.09
C TYR A 218 12.86 -6.03 -19.09
N PHE A 219 13.83 -5.85 -18.18
CA PHE A 219 13.75 -4.86 -17.11
C PHE A 219 12.50 -5.04 -16.22
N PRO A 220 12.29 -6.21 -15.60
CA PRO A 220 11.21 -6.36 -14.64
C PRO A 220 11.51 -5.49 -13.40
N THR A 221 10.52 -4.76 -12.90
CA THR A 221 10.73 -3.78 -11.82
C THR A 221 10.08 -4.16 -10.51
N PHE A 222 8.91 -4.80 -10.57
CA PHE A 222 8.10 -5.09 -9.39
C PHE A 222 7.55 -6.51 -9.43
N LEU A 223 7.46 -7.14 -8.26
CA LEU A 223 6.73 -8.39 -8.06
C LEU A 223 5.70 -8.20 -6.96
N ALA A 224 4.51 -8.73 -7.20
CA ALA A 224 3.48 -8.84 -6.18
C ALA A 224 3.04 -10.31 -6.08
N MET A 225 2.88 -10.78 -4.85
CA MET A 225 2.40 -12.13 -4.56
C MET A 225 0.91 -12.10 -4.29
N TYR A 226 0.17 -13.02 -4.91
CA TYR A 226 -1.17 -13.37 -4.45
C TYR A 226 -1.05 -14.17 -3.15
N LYS A 227 -1.53 -13.57 -2.06
CA LYS A 227 -1.74 -14.24 -0.78
C LYS A 227 -3.21 -14.65 -0.72
N PRO A 228 -3.55 -15.93 -0.89
CA PRO A 228 -4.91 -16.36 -0.64
C PRO A 228 -5.28 -16.02 0.82
N ILE A 229 -6.55 -15.70 1.09
CA ILE A 229 -7.06 -15.31 2.43
C ILE A 229 -7.16 -16.53 3.35
N ASN A 230 -6.05 -17.26 3.48
CA ASN A 230 -5.95 -18.49 4.25
C ASN A 230 -5.57 -18.23 5.72
N HIS A 231 -5.28 -16.98 6.10
CA HIS A 231 -4.93 -16.63 7.49
C HIS A 231 -6.12 -16.36 8.41
N THR A 232 -7.36 -16.23 7.92
CA THR A 232 -8.52 -15.87 8.78
C THR A 232 -9.76 -16.75 8.64
N HIS A 233 -9.88 -17.62 7.63
CA HIS A 233 -11.16 -18.32 7.37
C HIS A 233 -11.10 -19.82 7.06
N MET A 234 -9.92 -20.38 6.81
CA MET A 234 -9.77 -21.83 6.60
C MET A 234 -8.90 -22.36 7.73
N SER A 235 -9.50 -23.08 8.68
CA SER A 235 -8.72 -23.85 9.66
C SER A 235 -7.72 -24.74 8.92
N GLU A 236 -6.59 -25.13 9.52
CA GLU A 236 -5.68 -26.15 8.96
C GLU A 236 -6.42 -27.44 8.50
N ASN A 237 -7.63 -27.67 9.02
CA ASN A 237 -8.53 -28.78 8.69
C ASN A 237 -9.55 -28.48 7.57
N PHE A 238 -9.51 -27.32 6.92
CA PHE A 238 -10.48 -26.98 5.88
C PHE A 238 -10.23 -27.89 4.66
N GLU A 239 -11.18 -28.77 4.40
CA GLU A 239 -11.12 -29.66 3.26
C GLU A 239 -11.19 -28.82 1.99
N ILE A 240 -10.14 -28.90 1.16
CA ILE A 240 -10.13 -28.23 -0.13
C ILE A 240 -11.13 -28.93 -1.00
N THR A 241 -12.32 -28.37 -1.03
CA THR A 241 -13.37 -28.83 -1.91
C THR A 241 -13.09 -28.30 -3.31
N PRO A 242 -13.68 -28.92 -4.36
CA PRO A 242 -13.66 -28.38 -5.72
C PRO A 242 -14.23 -26.95 -5.85
N LEU A 243 -14.75 -26.37 -4.77
CA LEU A 243 -15.21 -24.98 -4.69
C LEU A 243 -14.06 -23.97 -4.58
N PHE A 244 -12.85 -24.40 -4.19
CA PHE A 244 -11.70 -23.50 -3.98
C PHE A 244 -10.45 -24.04 -4.68
N PRO A 245 -10.45 -24.13 -6.03
CA PRO A 245 -9.33 -24.71 -6.76
C PRO A 245 -7.98 -24.02 -6.45
N HIS A 246 -7.99 -22.71 -6.13
CA HIS A 246 -6.79 -21.91 -5.92
C HIS A 246 -6.34 -21.73 -4.48
N ALA A 247 -7.04 -22.33 -3.50
CA ALA A 247 -6.69 -22.15 -2.09
C ALA A 247 -5.26 -22.62 -1.74
N ARG A 248 -4.66 -23.47 -2.59
CA ARG A 248 -3.25 -23.90 -2.49
C ARG A 248 -2.32 -23.23 -3.48
N GLU A 249 -2.85 -22.51 -4.45
CA GLU A 249 -2.02 -21.98 -5.52
C GLU A 249 -1.33 -20.70 -5.06
N ARG A 250 -0.04 -20.63 -5.38
CA ARG A 250 0.78 -19.44 -5.15
C ARG A 250 1.03 -18.82 -6.50
N TYR A 251 0.67 -17.55 -6.63
CA TYR A 251 0.87 -16.82 -7.87
C TYR A 251 1.73 -15.59 -7.67
N PHE A 252 2.60 -15.35 -8.64
CA PHE A 252 3.37 -14.12 -8.73
C PHE A 252 2.94 -13.31 -9.95
N PHE A 253 2.87 -12.00 -9.76
CA PHE A 253 2.63 -11.02 -10.81
C PHE A 253 3.87 -10.19 -10.93
N VAL A 254 4.40 -10.05 -12.14
CA VAL A 254 5.62 -9.30 -12.37
C VAL A 254 5.39 -8.22 -13.41
N SER A 255 5.82 -7.01 -13.08
CA SER A 255 5.79 -5.85 -13.94
C SER A 255 7.02 -5.91 -14.84
N ASP A 256 6.82 -6.37 -16.07
CA ASP A 256 7.87 -6.52 -17.08
C ASP A 256 7.98 -5.20 -17.85
N THR A 257 8.53 -4.19 -17.18
CA THR A 257 8.44 -2.77 -17.54
C THR A 257 8.94 -2.49 -18.94
N GLY A 258 10.08 -3.07 -19.33
CA GLY A 258 10.65 -2.87 -20.65
C GLY A 258 9.83 -3.51 -21.77
N ASN A 259 9.02 -4.52 -21.46
CA ASN A 259 8.12 -5.19 -22.41
C ASN A 259 6.68 -4.68 -22.35
N HIS A 260 6.39 -3.62 -21.56
CA HIS A 260 5.09 -2.97 -21.48
C HIS A 260 3.93 -3.92 -21.08
N ARG A 261 4.19 -4.89 -20.20
CA ARG A 261 3.21 -5.91 -19.81
C ARG A 261 3.33 -6.31 -18.34
N VAL A 262 2.30 -6.99 -17.85
CA VAL A 262 2.35 -7.71 -16.57
C VAL A 262 2.26 -9.19 -16.86
N ILE A 263 3.22 -9.97 -16.37
CA ILE A 263 3.20 -11.43 -16.50
C ILE A 263 2.64 -12.07 -15.24
N PHE A 264 2.04 -13.24 -15.43
CA PHE A 264 1.41 -14.06 -14.42
C PHE A 264 2.14 -15.42 -14.36
N LEU A 265 2.64 -15.75 -13.17
CA LEU A 265 3.44 -16.94 -12.91
C LEU A 265 2.76 -17.85 -11.91
N ASN A 266 2.80 -19.15 -12.18
CA ASN A 266 2.50 -20.19 -11.20
C ASN A 266 3.75 -20.47 -10.38
N ALA A 267 3.67 -20.20 -9.08
CA ALA A 267 4.71 -20.38 -8.07
C ALA A 267 4.25 -21.33 -6.95
N THR A 268 3.33 -22.25 -7.28
CA THR A 268 2.84 -23.30 -6.37
C THR A 268 3.96 -24.29 -6.04
N SER A 269 4.82 -24.58 -7.02
CA SER A 269 6.06 -25.34 -6.83
C SER A 269 7.17 -24.39 -6.37
N TYR A 270 7.81 -24.67 -5.23
CA TYR A 270 8.94 -23.87 -4.76
C TYR A 270 10.18 -24.01 -5.65
N THR A 271 10.27 -25.05 -6.46
CA THR A 271 11.43 -25.35 -7.31
C THR A 271 11.29 -24.84 -8.74
N SER A 272 10.11 -24.38 -9.13
CA SER A 272 9.84 -23.91 -10.50
C SER A 272 8.91 -22.70 -10.50
N LEU A 273 9.28 -21.69 -11.27
CA LEU A 273 8.40 -20.58 -11.64
C LEU A 273 7.92 -20.83 -13.07
N GLU A 274 6.64 -21.10 -13.23
CA GLU A 274 6.06 -21.43 -14.52
C GLU A 274 5.30 -20.21 -15.06
N TYR A 275 5.67 -19.78 -16.27
CA TYR A 275 4.91 -18.75 -16.98
C TYR A 275 3.53 -19.28 -17.36
N VAL A 276 2.48 -18.53 -17.04
CA VAL A 276 1.10 -18.89 -17.37
C VAL A 276 0.55 -18.01 -18.48
N GLU A 277 0.55 -16.69 -18.27
CA GLU A 277 0.02 -15.71 -19.24
C GLU A 277 0.65 -14.33 -19.00
N SER A 278 0.33 -13.36 -19.85
CA SER A 278 0.61 -11.94 -19.63
C SER A 278 -0.52 -11.05 -20.11
N PHE A 279 -0.73 -9.93 -19.42
CA PHE A 279 -1.57 -8.84 -19.87
C PHE A 279 -0.72 -7.73 -20.50
N GLY A 280 -1.07 -7.32 -21.72
CA GLY A 280 -0.30 -6.39 -22.55
C GLY A 280 0.39 -7.09 -23.72
N VAL A 281 0.79 -6.31 -24.73
CA VAL A 281 1.45 -6.81 -25.93
C VAL A 281 2.96 -6.69 -25.74
N TRP A 282 3.67 -7.79 -25.91
CA TRP A 282 5.12 -7.86 -25.70
C TRP A 282 5.88 -6.82 -26.53
N GLY A 283 6.57 -5.91 -25.84
CA GLY A 283 7.40 -4.88 -26.45
C GLY A 283 6.62 -3.74 -27.12
N GLU A 284 5.29 -3.70 -27.01
CA GLU A 284 4.47 -2.67 -27.61
C GLU A 284 3.73 -1.84 -26.54
N PRO A 285 4.10 -0.56 -26.35
CA PRO A 285 3.39 0.31 -25.42
C PRO A 285 1.97 0.59 -25.91
N ARG A 286 0.99 0.46 -25.00
CA ARG A 286 -0.44 0.69 -25.25
C ARG A 286 -1.03 1.60 -24.18
N SER A 287 -2.01 2.43 -24.55
CA SER A 287 -2.77 3.29 -23.64
C SER A 287 -4.26 2.94 -23.58
N ASP A 288 -4.71 1.99 -24.38
CA ASP A 288 -6.08 1.49 -24.39
C ASP A 288 -6.29 0.39 -23.32
N THR A 289 -7.38 -0.35 -23.42
CA THR A 289 -7.75 -1.44 -22.50
C THR A 289 -7.06 -2.77 -22.82
N THR A 290 -6.15 -2.79 -23.80
CA THR A 290 -5.48 -4.02 -24.28
C THR A 290 -4.02 -4.12 -23.84
N GLY A 291 -3.46 -3.08 -23.23
CA GLY A 291 -2.12 -3.13 -22.71
C GLY A 291 -1.73 -1.97 -21.80
N LEU A 292 -0.42 -1.85 -21.59
CA LEU A 292 0.20 -0.95 -20.63
C LEU A 292 1.33 -0.19 -21.32
N ASN A 293 1.82 0.87 -20.69
CA ASN A 293 2.95 1.64 -21.14
C ASN A 293 3.89 1.94 -19.96
N PHE A 294 4.95 1.14 -19.85
CA PHE A 294 5.95 1.25 -18.81
C PHE A 294 5.35 0.97 -17.42
N PRO A 295 4.73 -0.20 -17.21
CA PRO A 295 4.16 -0.54 -15.91
C PRO A 295 5.27 -0.61 -14.86
N MET A 296 4.99 -0.14 -13.64
CA MET A 296 5.95 -0.08 -12.53
C MET A 296 5.40 -0.85 -11.32
N GLY A 297 5.01 -0.16 -10.24
CA GLY A 297 4.48 -0.73 -9.02
C GLY A 297 3.29 -1.67 -9.25
N LEU A 298 3.28 -2.76 -8.50
CA LEU A 298 2.21 -3.74 -8.48
C LEU A 298 1.73 -3.99 -7.06
N ALA A 299 0.43 -4.18 -6.90
CA ALA A 299 -0.14 -4.74 -5.69
C ALA A 299 -1.30 -5.67 -6.04
N VAL A 300 -1.48 -6.72 -5.24
CA VAL A 300 -2.53 -7.71 -5.44
C VAL A 300 -3.46 -7.65 -4.24
N MET A 301 -4.74 -7.45 -4.51
CA MET A 301 -5.81 -7.60 -3.53
C MET A 301 -6.55 -8.89 -3.83
N ALA A 302 -6.41 -9.87 -2.94
CA ALA A 302 -7.42 -10.90 -2.87
C ALA A 302 -8.71 -10.21 -2.36
N PRO A 303 -9.85 -10.37 -3.05
CA PRO A 303 -11.11 -9.85 -2.55
C PRO A 303 -11.35 -10.44 -1.17
N THR A 304 -11.81 -9.63 -0.21
CA THR A 304 -12.10 -10.04 1.18
C THR A 304 -12.95 -11.29 1.28
N GLU A 305 -13.70 -11.57 0.21
CA GLU A 305 -14.38 -12.81 -0.07
C GLU A 305 -13.87 -13.32 -1.42
N GLU A 306 -12.82 -14.15 -1.41
CA GLU A 306 -12.49 -14.98 -2.58
C GLU A 306 -13.78 -15.61 -3.06
N SER A 307 -14.23 -15.19 -4.24
CA SER A 307 -15.58 -15.54 -4.68
C SER A 307 -15.67 -17.06 -4.72
N TYR A 308 -16.53 -17.64 -3.86
CA TYR A 308 -16.64 -19.09 -3.72
C TYR A 308 -16.98 -19.77 -5.07
N PHE A 309 -17.53 -19.01 -6.02
CA PHE A 309 -17.98 -19.49 -7.33
C PHE A 309 -17.75 -18.51 -8.49
N GLY A 310 -17.16 -17.34 -8.23
CA GLY A 310 -17.04 -16.29 -9.23
C GLY A 310 -15.82 -16.47 -10.14
N PRO A 311 -15.82 -15.80 -11.30
CA PRO A 311 -14.67 -15.86 -12.20
C PRO A 311 -13.45 -15.19 -11.58
N THR A 312 -13.62 -14.15 -10.74
CA THR A 312 -12.51 -13.33 -10.23
C THR A 312 -11.93 -13.88 -8.93
N ILE A 313 -10.63 -14.14 -8.99
CA ILE A 313 -9.79 -14.67 -7.90
C ILE A 313 -9.11 -13.53 -7.16
N ALA A 314 -8.59 -12.54 -7.89
CA ALA A 314 -7.86 -11.40 -7.33
C ALA A 314 -8.00 -10.17 -8.23
N ALA A 315 -7.82 -8.99 -7.65
CA ALA A 315 -7.58 -7.76 -8.37
C ALA A 315 -6.08 -7.43 -8.31
N VAL A 316 -5.46 -7.20 -9.47
CA VAL A 316 -4.06 -6.77 -9.57
C VAL A 316 -4.05 -5.31 -9.99
N PHE A 317 -3.47 -4.44 -9.16
CA PHE A 317 -3.35 -3.02 -9.44
C PHE A 317 -1.96 -2.71 -9.98
N VAL A 318 -1.92 -1.97 -11.08
CA VAL A 318 -0.70 -1.67 -11.83
C VAL A 318 -0.56 -0.17 -11.97
N ALA A 319 0.59 0.37 -11.55
CA ALA A 319 0.97 1.73 -11.87
C ALA A 319 1.46 1.79 -13.32
N ASP A 320 0.62 2.31 -14.21
CA ASP A 320 0.89 2.42 -15.64
C ASP A 320 1.54 3.77 -15.93
N ARG A 321 2.83 3.85 -15.60
CA ARG A 321 3.60 5.09 -15.40
C ARG A 321 3.43 6.13 -16.51
N TRP A 322 3.73 5.76 -17.74
CA TRP A 322 3.70 6.72 -18.87
C TRP A 322 2.30 6.98 -19.40
N ASN A 323 1.31 6.22 -18.92
CA ASN A 323 -0.09 6.52 -19.09
C ASN A 323 -0.67 7.15 -17.81
N ASN A 324 0.09 7.66 -16.84
CA ASN A 324 -0.47 8.50 -15.76
C ASN A 324 -1.77 7.95 -15.09
N ARG A 325 -1.86 6.62 -14.94
CA ARG A 325 -3.06 5.91 -14.47
C ARG A 325 -2.73 4.73 -13.58
N ILE A 326 -3.69 4.31 -12.76
CA ILE A 326 -3.71 2.96 -12.20
C ILE A 326 -4.62 2.10 -13.05
N VAL A 327 -4.14 0.92 -13.43
CA VAL A 327 -4.95 -0.11 -14.07
C VAL A 327 -5.31 -1.17 -13.03
N LYS A 328 -6.59 -1.56 -13.00
CA LYS A 328 -7.08 -2.71 -12.26
C LYS A 328 -7.23 -3.86 -13.24
N LEU A 329 -6.46 -4.93 -13.05
CA LEU A 329 -6.62 -6.19 -13.76
C LEU A 329 -7.41 -7.17 -12.88
N ARG A 330 -8.26 -7.97 -13.50
CA ARG A 330 -8.99 -9.08 -12.88
C ARG A 330 -8.24 -10.36 -13.19
N LEU A 331 -7.74 -11.04 -12.17
CA LEU A 331 -7.33 -12.43 -12.30
C LEU A 331 -8.58 -13.29 -12.20
N GLY A 332 -8.87 -14.07 -13.23
CA GLY A 332 -10.04 -14.91 -13.20
C GLY A 332 -10.22 -15.88 -14.35
N TYR A 333 -11.15 -16.81 -14.20
CA TYR A 333 -11.52 -17.73 -15.26
C TYR A 333 -12.27 -17.01 -16.36
N ARG A 334 -11.96 -17.37 -17.61
CA ARG A 334 -12.77 -16.94 -18.74
C ARG A 334 -14.11 -17.65 -18.63
N ASN A 335 -15.17 -16.90 -18.39
CA ASN A 335 -16.52 -17.43 -18.48
C ASN A 335 -16.82 -17.67 -19.98
N ASP A 336 -16.33 -18.77 -20.55
CA ASP A 336 -16.82 -19.24 -21.84
C ASP A 336 -18.08 -20.07 -21.58
N PRO A 337 -19.29 -19.54 -21.84
CA PRO A 337 -20.54 -20.25 -21.62
C PRO A 337 -20.69 -21.47 -22.55
N THR A 338 -19.83 -21.63 -23.56
CA THR A 338 -19.89 -22.71 -24.55
C THR A 338 -19.00 -23.91 -24.21
N LEU A 339 -18.03 -23.75 -23.31
CA LEU A 339 -17.18 -24.85 -22.89
C LEU A 339 -17.84 -25.63 -21.74
N PRO A 340 -17.99 -26.97 -21.84
CA PRO A 340 -18.38 -27.79 -20.72
C PRO A 340 -17.42 -27.50 -19.56
N GLN A 341 -17.99 -27.26 -18.37
CA GLN A 341 -17.35 -26.88 -17.11
C GLN A 341 -16.17 -27.80 -16.71
N ASN A 342 -15.08 -27.75 -17.44
CA ASN A 342 -13.92 -28.57 -17.19
C ASN A 342 -13.10 -27.90 -16.09
N TYR A 343 -13.03 -28.61 -14.96
CA TYR A 343 -11.94 -28.47 -14.00
C TYR A 343 -10.60 -28.44 -14.75
N GLY A 344 -9.86 -27.34 -14.65
CA GLY A 344 -8.50 -27.23 -15.20
C GLY A 344 -8.25 -26.11 -16.21
N GLU A 345 -9.19 -25.21 -16.47
CA GLU A 345 -8.83 -23.94 -17.12
C GLU A 345 -7.86 -23.17 -16.22
N MET A 346 -6.80 -22.60 -16.79
CA MET A 346 -5.92 -21.71 -16.04
C MET A 346 -6.60 -20.34 -15.91
N PRO A 347 -6.47 -19.66 -14.76
CA PRO A 347 -6.98 -18.31 -14.63
C PRO A 347 -6.21 -17.37 -15.56
N THR A 348 -6.91 -16.34 -16.03
CA THR A 348 -6.42 -15.37 -17.00
C THR A 348 -6.41 -13.96 -16.43
N LEU A 349 -5.49 -13.13 -16.89
CA LEU A 349 -5.47 -11.70 -16.55
C LEU A 349 -6.32 -10.91 -17.55
N MET A 350 -7.37 -10.27 -17.06
CA MET A 350 -8.30 -9.49 -17.87
C MET A 350 -8.32 -8.03 -17.42
N TRP A 351 -8.60 -7.11 -18.35
CA TRP A 351 -8.87 -5.73 -17.98
C TRP A 351 -10.05 -5.65 -17.01
N GLY A 352 -9.86 -4.92 -15.92
CA GLY A 352 -10.81 -4.80 -14.83
C GLY A 352 -11.21 -3.38 -14.50
N GLY A 353 -10.68 -2.39 -15.20
CA GLY A 353 -10.92 -0.98 -14.91
C GLY A 353 -9.64 -0.16 -14.85
N HIS A 354 -9.80 1.14 -14.69
CA HIS A 354 -8.68 2.04 -14.48
C HIS A 354 -9.13 3.27 -13.71
N TYR A 355 -8.14 3.90 -13.09
CA TYR A 355 -8.24 5.22 -12.51
C TYR A 355 -7.34 6.11 -13.36
N TRP A 356 -7.97 6.97 -14.14
CA TRP A 356 -7.33 7.99 -14.94
C TRP A 356 -8.15 9.25 -14.71
N ARG A 357 -7.51 10.39 -14.43
CA ARG A 357 -8.24 11.67 -14.48
C ARG A 357 -7.98 12.40 -15.77
N ASP A 358 -9.06 12.93 -16.32
CA ASP A 358 -9.09 13.63 -17.60
C ASP A 358 -8.13 14.83 -17.62
N PRO A 359 -7.13 14.85 -18.52
CA PRO A 359 -6.18 15.95 -18.63
C PRO A 359 -6.81 17.26 -19.13
N THR A 360 -8.05 17.24 -19.65
CA THR A 360 -8.75 18.44 -20.12
C THR A 360 -9.35 19.30 -19.00
N GLY A 361 -9.38 18.80 -17.77
CA GLY A 361 -9.80 19.56 -16.58
C GLY A 361 -11.27 19.98 -16.58
N ALA A 362 -12.08 19.46 -17.50
CA ALA A 362 -13.52 19.77 -17.57
C ALA A 362 -14.30 19.16 -16.39
N GLU A 363 -13.78 18.09 -15.80
CA GLU A 363 -14.29 17.46 -14.58
C GLU A 363 -13.15 17.30 -13.54
N TYR A 364 -12.66 18.42 -13.01
CA TYR A 364 -11.66 18.51 -11.91
C TYR A 364 -10.24 17.92 -12.25
N ASN A 365 -9.17 18.27 -11.51
CA ASN A 365 -7.72 18.24 -11.90
C ASN A 365 -6.82 17.11 -11.27
N GLU A 366 -6.87 15.82 -11.64
CA GLU A 366 -6.50 14.54 -10.90
C GLU A 366 -5.66 13.50 -11.62
N SER A 367 -5.03 13.82 -12.74
CA SER A 367 -4.26 12.76 -13.39
C SER A 367 -3.15 12.38 -12.42
N LEU A 368 -2.91 11.07 -12.25
CA LEU A 368 -1.76 10.64 -11.47
C LEU A 368 -0.50 11.09 -12.19
N ASN A 369 0.42 11.71 -11.50
CA ASN A 369 1.62 12.29 -12.10
C ASN A 369 2.80 11.36 -11.83
N ASP A 370 3.14 10.57 -12.84
CA ASP A 370 4.21 9.59 -12.78
C ASP A 370 4.00 8.54 -11.65
N PRO A 371 2.90 7.75 -11.68
CA PRO A 371 2.67 6.73 -10.67
C PRO A 371 3.73 5.64 -10.77
N VAL A 372 4.41 5.37 -9.66
CA VAL A 372 5.60 4.47 -9.63
C VAL A 372 5.45 3.30 -8.67
N GLY A 373 4.73 3.49 -7.56
CA GLY A 373 4.54 2.47 -6.53
C GLY A 373 3.07 2.24 -6.23
N VAL A 374 2.71 1.00 -5.89
CA VAL A 374 1.35 0.65 -5.44
C VAL A 374 1.47 -0.21 -4.19
N SER A 375 0.66 0.08 -3.17
CA SER A 375 0.53 -0.77 -1.98
C SER A 375 -0.94 -0.84 -1.57
N ILE A 376 -1.32 -1.90 -0.89
CA ILE A 376 -2.70 -2.11 -0.46
C ILE A 376 -2.73 -2.28 1.04
N TYR A 377 -3.57 -1.47 1.68
CA TYR A 377 -3.89 -1.61 3.09
C TYR A 377 -5.40 -1.75 3.23
N ARG A 378 -5.83 -2.92 3.68
CA ARG A 378 -7.25 -3.33 3.70
C ARG A 378 -7.85 -3.27 2.30
N HIS A 379 -8.76 -2.33 2.06
CA HIS A 379 -9.41 -2.10 0.77
C HIS A 379 -8.93 -0.81 0.08
N PHE A 380 -8.01 -0.08 0.71
CA PHE A 380 -7.45 1.14 0.15
C PHE A 380 -6.23 0.81 -0.70
N ILE A 381 -6.16 1.46 -1.85
CA ILE A 381 -5.07 1.35 -2.81
C ILE A 381 -4.26 2.64 -2.70
N PHE A 382 -3.04 2.52 -2.18
CA PHE A 382 -2.10 3.62 -2.08
C PHE A 382 -1.26 3.65 -3.36
N VAL A 383 -1.10 4.84 -3.92
CA VAL A 383 -0.37 5.08 -5.16
C VAL A 383 0.65 6.19 -4.91
N CYS A 384 1.94 5.89 -5.06
CA CYS A 384 2.98 6.92 -4.94
C CYS A 384 3.23 7.55 -6.31
N GLU A 385 3.12 8.88 -6.36
CA GLU A 385 3.36 9.73 -7.53
C GLU A 385 4.72 10.39 -7.41
N ALA A 386 5.67 10.02 -8.29
CA ALA A 386 7.03 10.53 -8.23
C ALA A 386 7.11 12.03 -8.61
N GLU A 387 6.39 12.43 -9.65
CA GLU A 387 6.33 13.83 -10.10
C GLU A 387 5.28 14.63 -9.31
N GLY A 388 4.15 14.01 -8.97
CA GLY A 388 3.13 14.63 -8.11
C GLY A 388 3.62 14.88 -6.68
N ASN A 389 4.66 14.15 -6.25
CA ASN A 389 5.22 14.18 -4.91
C ASN A 389 4.14 13.97 -3.83
N ALA A 390 3.31 12.97 -4.05
CA ALA A 390 2.18 12.66 -3.18
C ALA A 390 1.90 11.16 -3.16
N ILE A 391 1.09 10.74 -2.19
CA ILE A 391 0.54 9.39 -2.13
C ILE A 391 -0.97 9.51 -2.24
N THR A 392 -1.49 9.22 -3.42
CA THR A 392 -2.93 9.19 -3.69
C THR A 392 -3.53 7.90 -3.14
N VAL A 393 -4.64 8.05 -2.40
CA VAL A 393 -5.39 6.95 -1.80
C VAL A 393 -6.67 6.76 -2.57
N LEU A 394 -6.83 5.57 -3.14
CA LEU A 394 -8.01 5.15 -3.90
C LEU A 394 -8.73 4.02 -3.17
N THR A 395 -9.96 3.75 -3.58
CA THR A 395 -10.71 2.52 -3.27
C THR A 395 -11.37 2.02 -4.55
N THR A 396 -11.70 0.75 -4.64
CA THR A 396 -12.49 0.25 -5.78
C THR A 396 -13.94 0.73 -5.68
N ASP A 397 -14.55 1.12 -6.79
CA ASP A 397 -16.00 1.28 -6.86
C ASP A 397 -16.63 -0.11 -6.96
N TYR A 398 -17.42 -0.48 -5.95
CA TYR A 398 -18.11 -1.76 -5.90
C TYR A 398 -19.42 -1.77 -6.69
N MET A 399 -19.95 -0.59 -7.07
CA MET A 399 -21.10 -0.45 -7.94
C MET A 399 -20.69 -0.40 -9.41
N GLN A 400 -19.54 0.21 -9.71
CA GLN A 400 -18.94 0.27 -11.04
C GLN A 400 -17.58 -0.41 -11.02
N HIS A 401 -17.55 -1.72 -11.26
CA HIS A 401 -16.34 -2.52 -11.07
C HIS A 401 -15.13 -2.12 -11.92
N ASP A 402 -15.36 -1.39 -13.01
CA ASP A 402 -14.36 -0.84 -13.91
C ASP A 402 -13.80 0.52 -13.46
N GLN A 403 -14.28 1.05 -12.33
CA GLN A 403 -13.86 2.32 -11.77
C GLN A 403 -13.22 2.15 -10.38
N MET A 404 -12.43 3.16 -10.03
CA MET A 404 -11.89 3.37 -8.69
C MET A 404 -12.26 4.78 -8.26
N MET A 405 -12.51 4.95 -6.96
CA MET A 405 -12.86 6.23 -6.36
C MET A 405 -11.64 6.82 -5.66
N TYR A 406 -11.45 8.12 -5.84
CA TYR A 406 -10.50 8.90 -5.04
C TYR A 406 -11.02 9.03 -3.61
N VAL A 407 -10.16 8.71 -2.64
CA VAL A 407 -10.47 8.87 -1.22
C VAL A 407 -9.79 10.12 -0.67
N THR A 408 -8.46 10.21 -0.81
CA THR A 408 -7.67 11.32 -0.28
C THR A 408 -6.26 11.30 -0.87
N GLU A 409 -5.43 12.26 -0.45
CA GLU A 409 -4.04 12.38 -0.85
C GLU A 409 -3.18 12.73 0.35
N LEU A 410 -1.99 12.11 0.43
CA LEU A 410 -1.01 12.35 1.48
C LEU A 410 0.20 13.07 0.90
N TYR A 411 0.53 14.25 1.42
CA TYR A 411 1.64 15.06 0.92
C TYR A 411 2.82 15.06 1.89
N PRO A 412 4.06 14.85 1.42
CA PRO A 412 5.25 14.99 2.25
C PRO A 412 5.45 16.44 2.70
N ALA A 413 6.15 16.62 3.82
CA ALA A 413 6.55 17.94 4.28
C ALA A 413 7.36 18.72 3.21
N PRO A 414 7.31 20.06 3.18
CA PRO A 414 8.04 20.85 2.19
C PRO A 414 9.54 20.54 2.16
N GLY A 415 10.07 20.31 0.96
CA GLY A 415 11.50 20.00 0.76
C GLY A 415 11.82 18.51 0.73
N VAL A 416 10.84 17.65 1.01
CA VAL A 416 10.94 16.20 0.85
C VAL A 416 10.32 15.77 -0.47
N GLN A 417 11.04 14.91 -1.20
CA GLN A 417 10.60 14.28 -2.44
C GLN A 417 10.47 12.77 -2.25
N LEU A 418 9.31 12.20 -2.62
CA LEU A 418 9.09 10.76 -2.61
C LEU A 418 9.83 10.10 -3.80
N THR A 419 10.43 8.91 -3.58
CA THR A 419 11.15 8.19 -4.64
C THR A 419 10.33 7.10 -5.33
N GLY A 420 9.17 6.73 -4.78
CA GLY A 420 8.29 5.68 -5.30
C GLY A 420 8.34 4.36 -4.54
N SER A 421 9.39 4.11 -3.76
CA SER A 421 9.53 2.90 -2.94
C SER A 421 8.74 3.08 -1.65
N PHE A 422 7.68 2.30 -1.45
CA PHE A 422 6.93 2.31 -0.20
C PHE A 422 6.20 0.98 0.05
N SER A 423 5.81 0.76 1.29
CA SER A 423 5.05 -0.42 1.72
C SER A 423 4.14 -0.10 2.89
N THR A 424 3.01 -0.77 2.97
CA THR A 424 2.07 -0.68 4.09
C THR A 424 2.17 -1.92 4.97
N THR A 425 1.95 -1.73 6.26
CA THR A 425 1.99 -2.78 7.29
C THR A 425 0.57 -3.07 7.78
N GLU A 426 0.34 -4.24 8.37
CA GLU A 426 -1.01 -4.65 8.83
C GLU A 426 -1.54 -3.76 9.97
N GLN A 427 -0.66 -3.06 10.67
CA GLN A 427 -0.94 -2.15 11.77
C GLN A 427 -1.22 -0.72 11.29
N GLY A 428 -1.19 -0.48 9.98
CA GLY A 428 -1.51 0.83 9.41
C GLY A 428 -0.32 1.79 9.41
N TYR A 429 0.92 1.30 9.41
CA TYR A 429 2.08 2.14 9.10
C TYR A 429 2.38 2.08 7.60
N LEU A 430 2.72 3.23 7.05
CA LEU A 430 3.19 3.42 5.69
C LEU A 430 4.68 3.80 5.74
N TRP A 431 5.52 2.90 5.25
CA TRP A 431 6.97 3.10 5.12
C TRP A 431 7.28 3.58 3.72
N PHE A 432 8.09 4.62 3.57
CA PHE A 432 8.47 5.15 2.26
C PHE A 432 9.89 5.70 2.27
N ALA A 433 10.53 5.60 1.11
CA ALA A 433 11.81 6.22 0.86
C ALA A 433 11.62 7.66 0.37
N TYR A 434 12.54 8.52 0.75
CA TYR A 434 12.50 9.92 0.38
C TYR A 434 13.88 10.50 0.10
N ILE A 435 13.89 11.63 -0.61
CA ILE A 435 15.04 12.50 -0.84
C ILE A 435 14.75 13.83 -0.18
N ASN A 436 15.61 14.25 0.74
CA ASN A 436 15.59 15.59 1.32
C ASN A 436 16.72 16.44 0.71
N ARG A 437 16.57 17.75 0.63
CA ARG A 437 17.60 18.65 0.08
C ARG A 437 18.74 18.84 1.10
N PRO A 438 20.02 18.72 0.70
CA PRO A 438 20.56 18.64 -0.66
C PRO A 438 20.91 17.20 -1.10
N SER A 439 19.91 16.35 -1.32
CA SER A 439 20.03 14.95 -1.78
C SER A 439 20.47 13.94 -0.72
N THR A 440 19.99 14.11 0.51
CA THR A 440 20.08 13.06 1.54
C THR A 440 18.94 12.08 1.38
N HIS A 441 19.26 10.81 1.16
CA HIS A 441 18.29 9.73 1.09
C HIS A 441 17.94 9.28 2.51
N GLY A 442 16.67 9.00 2.72
CA GLY A 442 16.17 8.55 4.01
C GLY A 442 15.02 7.59 3.89
N LEU A 443 14.76 6.92 5.00
CA LEU A 443 13.58 6.11 5.24
C LEU A 443 12.72 6.82 6.27
N ALA A 444 11.44 6.98 5.97
CA ALA A 444 10.47 7.53 6.89
C ALA A 444 9.27 6.59 7.02
N SER A 445 8.57 6.74 8.13
CA SER A 445 7.28 6.10 8.33
C SER A 445 6.25 7.09 8.84
N ILE A 446 5.00 6.84 8.47
CA ILE A 446 3.84 7.47 9.09
C ILE A 446 2.88 6.41 9.58
N TYR A 447 2.15 6.78 10.63
CA TYR A 447 0.90 6.10 10.95
C TYR A 447 -0.19 6.67 10.04
N LEU A 448 -0.91 5.80 9.36
CA LEU A 448 -2.01 6.21 8.48
C LEU A 448 -3.08 6.96 9.27
N PRO A 449 -3.81 7.90 8.63
CA PRO A 449 -4.96 8.56 9.25
C PRO A 449 -5.90 7.54 9.91
N GLU A 450 -6.27 7.80 11.16
CA GLU A 450 -7.12 6.91 11.95
C GLU A 450 -8.42 6.49 11.23
N PRO A 451 -9.09 7.38 10.47
CA PRO A 451 -10.24 6.96 9.66
C PRO A 451 -9.89 5.80 8.70
N LEU A 452 -8.74 5.83 8.01
CA LEU A 452 -8.31 4.73 7.14
C LEU A 452 -7.93 3.46 7.93
N VAL A 453 -7.30 3.62 9.09
CA VAL A 453 -6.90 2.50 9.97
C VAL A 453 -8.08 1.86 10.68
N GLU A 454 -9.14 2.58 10.95
CA GLU A 454 -10.33 2.04 11.61
C GLU A 454 -11.42 1.63 10.62
N SER A 455 -11.37 2.11 9.37
CA SER A 455 -12.29 1.71 8.31
C SER A 455 -12.29 0.18 8.18
N PRO A 456 -13.43 -0.49 8.37
CA PRO A 456 -13.48 -1.94 8.30
C PRO A 456 -12.93 -2.42 6.95
N PRO A 457 -12.31 -3.60 6.88
CA PRO A 457 -12.01 -4.19 5.57
C PRO A 457 -13.32 -4.23 4.77
N ALA A 458 -13.27 -3.84 3.49
CA ALA A 458 -14.47 -3.80 2.68
C ALA A 458 -14.96 -5.22 2.45
N LEU A 459 -15.83 -5.71 3.34
CA LEU A 459 -16.62 -6.90 3.10
C LEU A 459 -17.69 -6.49 2.10
N TRP A 460 -17.55 -6.96 0.86
CA TRP A 460 -18.42 -6.55 -0.25
C TRP A 460 -19.89 -6.67 0.11
N ILE A 461 -20.24 -7.78 0.76
CA ILE A 461 -21.61 -8.02 1.19
C ILE A 461 -22.07 -7.05 2.29
N GLU A 462 -21.20 -6.59 3.18
CA GLU A 462 -21.58 -5.62 4.23
C GLU A 462 -21.80 -4.23 3.65
N GLU A 463 -20.94 -3.80 2.73
CA GLU A 463 -21.14 -2.56 2.00
C GLU A 463 -22.44 -2.60 1.20
N PHE A 464 -22.66 -3.68 0.45
CA PHE A 464 -23.90 -3.89 -0.29
C PHE A 464 -25.14 -3.90 0.63
N ARG A 465 -25.04 -4.53 1.82
CA ARG A 465 -26.11 -4.53 2.84
C ARG A 465 -26.36 -3.16 3.46
N SER A 466 -25.34 -2.30 3.50
CA SER A 466 -25.46 -0.93 4.00
C SER A 466 -26.10 0.03 3.01
N GLN A 467 -26.16 -0.35 1.72
CA GLN A 467 -26.80 0.46 0.70
C GLN A 467 -28.32 0.28 0.73
N CYS A 468 -29.03 1.38 0.53
CA CYS A 468 -30.47 1.31 0.35
C CYS A 468 -30.80 0.61 -0.99
N THR A 469 -31.86 -0.19 -0.99
CA THR A 469 -32.33 -0.89 -2.20
C THR A 469 -33.30 0.01 -2.97
N ASN A 470 -32.98 0.31 -4.22
CA ASN A 470 -33.88 1.02 -5.11
C ASN A 470 -34.69 0.02 -5.95
N ALA A 471 -35.93 -0.25 -5.55
CA ALA A 471 -36.80 -1.21 -6.23
C ALA A 471 -37.00 -0.90 -7.73
N THR A 472 -36.98 0.38 -8.11
CA THR A 472 -37.09 0.79 -9.50
C THR A 472 -35.86 0.38 -10.29
N ILE A 473 -34.65 0.46 -9.72
CA ILE A 473 -33.42 0.01 -10.39
C ILE A 473 -33.48 -1.50 -10.67
N TYR A 474 -33.85 -2.29 -9.67
CA TYR A 474 -33.95 -3.75 -9.82
C TYR A 474 -35.00 -4.16 -10.87
N ASN A 475 -36.20 -3.58 -10.80
CA ASN A 475 -37.29 -3.96 -11.69
C ASN A 475 -37.17 -3.38 -13.10
N ALA A 476 -36.66 -2.16 -13.25
CA ALA A 476 -36.65 -1.47 -14.54
C ALA A 476 -35.32 -1.54 -15.30
N PHE A 477 -34.19 -1.68 -14.59
CA PHE A 477 -32.86 -1.67 -15.22
C PHE A 477 -32.20 -3.04 -15.16
N ILE A 478 -32.09 -3.63 -13.97
CA ILE A 478 -31.43 -4.93 -13.80
C ILE A 478 -32.22 -6.02 -14.52
N MET A 479 -33.52 -6.13 -14.28
CA MET A 479 -34.38 -7.13 -14.95
C MET A 479 -34.56 -6.90 -16.46
N ALA A 480 -34.40 -5.67 -16.95
CA ALA A 480 -34.60 -5.35 -18.36
C ALA A 480 -33.43 -5.79 -19.25
N ASN A 481 -32.25 -6.01 -18.67
CA ASN A 481 -31.05 -6.42 -19.38
C ASN A 481 -30.53 -7.74 -18.79
N ALA A 482 -30.71 -8.85 -19.51
CA ALA A 482 -30.32 -10.18 -19.05
C ALA A 482 -28.84 -10.29 -18.69
N THR A 483 -27.95 -9.60 -19.41
CA THR A 483 -26.51 -9.59 -19.10
C THR A 483 -26.26 -8.87 -17.77
N LEU A 484 -26.87 -7.70 -17.58
CA LEU A 484 -26.75 -6.95 -16.34
C LEU A 484 -27.34 -7.70 -15.14
N TYR A 485 -28.48 -8.39 -15.36
CA TYR A 485 -29.07 -9.27 -14.36
C TYR A 485 -28.08 -10.36 -13.92
N ASP A 486 -27.52 -11.07 -14.89
CA ASP A 486 -26.59 -12.17 -14.62
C ASP A 486 -25.34 -11.67 -13.89
N GLU A 487 -24.71 -10.61 -14.39
CA GLU A 487 -23.53 -10.01 -13.76
C GLU A 487 -23.81 -9.56 -12.34
N HIS A 488 -24.92 -8.83 -12.12
CA HIS A 488 -25.29 -8.31 -10.81
C HIS A 488 -25.66 -9.41 -9.81
N VAL A 489 -26.53 -10.35 -10.20
CA VAL A 489 -26.99 -11.42 -9.31
C VAL A 489 -25.84 -12.36 -8.97
N ILE A 490 -25.05 -12.80 -9.96
CA ILE A 490 -23.89 -13.66 -9.71
C ILE A 490 -22.89 -12.95 -8.80
N TYR A 491 -22.62 -11.67 -9.04
CA TYR A 491 -21.73 -10.88 -8.20
C TYR A 491 -22.17 -10.88 -6.74
N VAL A 492 -23.43 -10.56 -6.48
CA VAL A 492 -23.92 -10.47 -5.10
C VAL A 492 -24.05 -11.85 -4.45
N LEU A 493 -24.42 -12.90 -5.19
CA LEU A 493 -24.43 -14.26 -4.66
C LEU A 493 -23.02 -14.73 -4.28
N ASN A 494 -22.01 -14.36 -5.07
CA ASN A 494 -20.61 -14.62 -4.77
C ASN A 494 -20.15 -13.89 -3.50
N ALA A 495 -20.48 -12.60 -3.37
CA ALA A 495 -20.21 -11.83 -2.15
C ALA A 495 -20.94 -12.43 -0.94
N ALA A 496 -22.22 -12.78 -1.09
CA ALA A 496 -22.99 -13.43 -0.03
C ALA A 496 -22.54 -14.88 0.29
N ARG A 497 -21.54 -15.42 -0.43
CA ARG A 497 -21.05 -16.81 -0.32
C ARG A 497 -22.15 -17.85 -0.53
N ILE A 498 -23.12 -17.52 -1.38
CA ILE A 498 -24.23 -18.42 -1.73
C ILE A 498 -23.81 -19.27 -2.91
N ASN A 499 -23.95 -20.59 -2.77
CA ASN A 499 -23.69 -21.52 -3.86
C ASN A 499 -24.77 -21.37 -4.93
N TRP A 500 -24.42 -20.81 -6.09
CA TRP A 500 -25.34 -20.71 -7.23
C TRP A 500 -24.89 -21.55 -8.42
N ARG A 501 -23.71 -22.16 -8.33
CA ARG A 501 -23.03 -22.84 -9.43
C ARG A 501 -23.18 -24.36 -9.40
N PHE A 502 -23.24 -24.98 -8.21
CA PHE A 502 -23.21 -26.43 -8.06
C PHE A 502 -24.50 -26.96 -7.39
N PRO A 503 -25.51 -27.39 -8.19
CA PRO A 503 -26.81 -27.87 -7.69
C PRO A 503 -26.74 -29.02 -6.69
N GLN A 504 -25.69 -29.83 -6.76
CA GLN A 504 -25.47 -30.99 -5.92
C GLN A 504 -24.92 -30.68 -4.52
N LEU A 505 -24.47 -29.45 -4.27
CA LEU A 505 -23.88 -29.05 -3.01
C LEU A 505 -24.89 -28.31 -2.12
N PRO A 506 -24.74 -28.34 -0.79
CA PRO A 506 -25.62 -27.63 0.13
C PRO A 506 -25.72 -26.13 -0.18
N ASN A 507 -26.82 -25.51 0.26
CA ASN A 507 -27.10 -24.08 0.08
C ASN A 507 -27.12 -23.62 -1.38
N TYR A 508 -27.44 -24.54 -2.32
CA TYR A 508 -27.62 -24.17 -3.71
C TYR A 508 -28.85 -23.27 -3.89
N LEU A 509 -28.64 -22.11 -4.52
CA LEU A 509 -29.68 -21.18 -4.93
C LEU A 509 -29.45 -20.81 -6.40
N SER A 510 -30.35 -21.21 -7.29
CA SER A 510 -30.23 -20.82 -8.70
C SER A 510 -30.29 -19.29 -8.81
N LYS A 511 -29.40 -18.70 -9.61
CA LYS A 511 -29.43 -17.26 -9.91
C LYS A 511 -30.80 -16.82 -10.46
N ASP A 512 -31.48 -17.69 -11.20
CA ASP A 512 -32.78 -17.42 -11.82
C ASP A 512 -33.94 -17.36 -10.79
N SER A 513 -33.69 -17.76 -9.54
CA SER A 513 -34.73 -17.78 -8.48
C SER A 513 -35.27 -16.39 -8.15
N PHE A 514 -34.52 -15.33 -8.46
CA PHE A 514 -34.97 -13.95 -8.23
C PHE A 514 -35.79 -13.37 -9.39
N ASN A 515 -35.95 -14.09 -10.50
CA ASN A 515 -36.69 -13.62 -11.67
C ASN A 515 -38.14 -14.14 -11.66
N LEU A 516 -39.09 -13.30 -11.22
CA LEU A 516 -40.53 -13.63 -11.22
C LEU A 516 -41.20 -13.29 -12.57
N THR A 517 -40.49 -13.45 -13.69
CA THR A 517 -40.92 -13.13 -15.06
C THR A 517 -41.08 -11.63 -15.37
N ILE A 518 -41.69 -10.85 -14.49
CA ILE A 518 -41.99 -9.42 -14.70
C ILE A 518 -41.40 -8.50 -13.62
N MET A 519 -40.88 -9.08 -12.54
CA MET A 519 -40.31 -8.33 -11.43
C MET A 519 -39.21 -9.13 -10.74
N PHE A 520 -38.30 -8.40 -10.09
CA PHE A 520 -37.25 -8.98 -9.26
C PHE A 520 -37.85 -9.36 -7.90
N ASP A 521 -37.58 -10.59 -7.43
CA ASP A 521 -38.00 -11.06 -6.12
C ASP A 521 -37.16 -10.43 -5.01
N LEU A 522 -37.47 -9.17 -4.68
CA LEU A 522 -36.81 -8.43 -3.60
C LEU A 522 -37.09 -9.04 -2.22
N TYR A 523 -38.13 -9.85 -2.07
CA TYR A 523 -38.42 -10.55 -0.83
C TYR A 523 -37.42 -11.69 -0.61
N LEU A 524 -37.30 -12.58 -1.60
CA LEU A 524 -36.32 -13.67 -1.56
C LEU A 524 -34.90 -13.11 -1.47
N TRP A 525 -34.61 -12.02 -2.20
CA TRP A 525 -33.34 -11.30 -2.11
C TRP A 525 -33.04 -10.82 -0.69
N ASN A 526 -34.02 -10.21 -0.03
CA ASN A 526 -33.85 -9.73 1.34
C ASN A 526 -33.55 -10.90 2.30
N GLU A 527 -34.33 -11.97 2.24
CA GLU A 527 -34.16 -13.12 3.15
C GLU A 527 -32.83 -13.84 2.93
N THR A 528 -32.44 -14.04 1.68
CA THR A 528 -31.27 -14.87 1.34
C THR A 528 -29.96 -14.09 1.32
N VAL A 529 -29.92 -12.93 0.65
CA VAL A 529 -28.69 -12.14 0.44
C VAL A 529 -28.48 -11.14 1.58
N LEU A 530 -29.52 -10.37 1.90
CA LEU A 530 -29.42 -9.25 2.84
C LEU A 530 -29.66 -9.66 4.30
N GLY A 531 -30.01 -10.93 4.55
CA GLY A 531 -30.24 -11.46 5.89
C GLY A 531 -31.39 -10.76 6.62
N GLY A 532 -32.41 -10.30 5.89
CA GLY A 532 -33.57 -9.59 6.42
C GLY A 532 -33.37 -8.09 6.66
N ASN A 533 -32.20 -7.53 6.37
CA ASN A 533 -31.85 -6.13 6.67
C ASN A 533 -32.07 -5.16 5.50
N MET A 534 -32.82 -5.54 4.45
CA MET A 534 -33.12 -4.64 3.33
C MET A 534 -33.93 -3.42 3.78
N PHE A 535 -33.48 -2.24 3.40
CA PHE A 535 -34.25 -1.00 3.50
C PHE A 535 -34.27 -0.28 2.16
N TYR A 536 -35.39 0.36 1.85
CA TYR A 536 -35.58 1.02 0.55
C TYR A 536 -34.99 2.42 0.56
N CYS A 537 -34.45 2.84 -0.59
CA CYS A 537 -34.03 4.24 -0.76
C CYS A 537 -35.25 5.15 -0.63
N LEU A 538 -35.16 6.17 0.23
CA LEU A 538 -36.15 7.22 0.23
C LEU A 538 -36.13 7.90 -1.14
N PRO A 539 -37.29 8.16 -1.77
CA PRO A 539 -37.30 8.93 -3.00
C PRO A 539 -36.61 10.28 -2.71
N PRO A 540 -35.81 10.81 -3.66
CA PRO A 540 -35.25 12.14 -3.48
C PRO A 540 -36.38 13.08 -3.08
N PRO A 541 -36.19 13.96 -2.09
CA PRO A 541 -37.22 14.90 -1.70
C PRO A 541 -37.71 15.58 -2.99
N PRO A 542 -39.04 15.69 -3.20
CA PRO A 542 -39.57 16.29 -4.41
C PRO A 542 -38.84 17.61 -4.58
N ALA A 543 -38.25 17.83 -5.76
CA ALA A 543 -37.40 18.98 -6.02
C ALA A 543 -38.12 20.18 -5.43
N THR A 544 -37.63 20.69 -4.30
CA THR A 544 -38.26 21.83 -3.68
C THR A 544 -38.14 22.88 -4.75
N THR A 545 -39.28 23.32 -5.31
CA THR A 545 -39.31 24.42 -6.26
C THR A 545 -38.33 25.44 -5.72
N PRO A 546 -37.21 25.72 -6.43
CA PRO A 546 -36.16 26.61 -5.93
C PRO A 546 -36.91 27.80 -5.38
N PRO A 547 -36.75 28.19 -4.09
CA PRO A 547 -37.67 29.08 -3.40
C PRO A 547 -37.99 30.18 -4.40
N MET A 548 -39.17 30.05 -5.04
CA MET A 548 -39.51 30.99 -6.10
C MET A 548 -39.57 32.25 -5.30
N LEU A 549 -38.73 33.21 -5.68
CA LEU A 549 -38.80 34.59 -5.24
C LEU A 549 -40.26 34.87 -4.95
N SER A 550 -40.65 34.77 -3.68
CA SER A 550 -42.03 34.93 -3.29
C SER A 550 -42.19 36.43 -3.26
N ALA A 551 -42.22 37.00 -4.46
CA ALA A 551 -42.79 38.29 -4.69
C ALA A 551 -44.21 38.16 -4.16
N ASN A 552 -44.53 39.01 -3.19
CA ASN A 552 -45.91 39.39 -2.95
C ASN A 552 -46.52 39.93 -4.25
N GLU A 553 -47.83 40.19 -4.25
CA GLU A 553 -48.58 40.70 -5.41
C GLU A 553 -47.98 41.98 -6.03
N ASP A 554 -47.04 42.65 -5.34
CA ASP A 554 -46.34 43.85 -5.77
C ASP A 554 -44.98 43.62 -6.45
N GLY A 555 -44.42 42.41 -6.52
CA GLY A 555 -43.24 42.15 -7.37
C GLY A 555 -41.88 42.62 -6.83
N TRP A 556 -41.73 42.94 -5.53
CA TRP A 556 -40.45 43.42 -4.97
C TRP A 556 -39.93 42.58 -3.80
N ASN A 557 -38.68 42.12 -3.94
CA ASN A 557 -37.87 41.64 -2.83
C ASN A 557 -37.52 42.84 -1.93
N THR A 558 -38.00 42.88 -0.69
CA THR A 558 -37.78 44.01 0.22
C THR A 558 -36.28 44.21 0.49
N PRO A 559 -35.70 45.39 0.21
CA PRO A 559 -34.32 45.71 0.55
C PRO A 559 -34.26 46.09 2.03
N GLY A 560 -34.07 45.09 2.90
CA GLY A 560 -33.97 45.30 4.35
C GLY A 560 -32.89 44.48 5.06
N GLY A 561 -32.17 43.61 4.36
CA GLY A 561 -31.02 42.88 4.88
C GLY A 561 -29.74 43.40 4.26
N THR A 562 -29.03 44.27 4.97
CA THR A 562 -27.68 44.70 4.60
C THR A 562 -26.74 43.49 4.60
N GLY A 563 -26.33 43.05 3.41
CA GLY A 563 -25.18 42.14 3.26
C GLY A 563 -25.37 40.93 2.34
N LEU A 564 -25.82 41.12 1.10
CA LEU A 564 -25.52 40.15 0.04
C LEU A 564 -25.09 40.91 -1.23
N LEU A 565 -23.77 41.02 -1.39
CA LEU A 565 -23.12 41.43 -2.64
C LEU A 565 -23.23 40.28 -3.65
N LEU A 566 -24.34 40.22 -4.37
CA LEU A 566 -24.43 39.56 -5.66
C LEU A 566 -23.91 40.54 -6.72
N THR A 567 -22.60 40.59 -6.91
CA THR A 567 -22.02 41.18 -8.11
C THR A 567 -22.15 40.17 -9.25
N GLY A 568 -23.19 40.35 -10.05
CA GLY A 568 -23.28 39.76 -11.38
C GLY A 568 -22.18 40.28 -12.28
N ALA A 569 -21.59 39.36 -13.05
CA ALA A 569 -20.92 39.52 -14.34
C ALA A 569 -20.26 40.89 -14.60
N SER A 570 -19.02 41.06 -14.13
CA SER A 570 -18.10 42.02 -14.75
C SER A 570 -17.19 41.30 -15.73
N ALA A 571 -17.42 41.55 -17.02
CA ALA A 571 -16.40 41.43 -18.04
C ALA A 571 -15.15 42.20 -17.61
N ARG A 572 -14.02 41.51 -17.41
CA ARG A 572 -12.69 42.14 -17.37
C ARG A 572 -11.60 41.22 -17.92
N VAL A 573 -11.05 41.71 -19.03
CA VAL A 573 -9.62 41.74 -19.38
C VAL A 573 -9.06 40.51 -20.08
N ALA A 574 -9.17 40.58 -21.41
CA ALA A 574 -8.09 40.20 -22.31
C ALA A 574 -6.83 41.02 -21.97
N LEU A 575 -5.79 40.37 -21.45
CA LEU A 575 -4.39 40.77 -21.53
C LEU A 575 -3.55 39.61 -20.99
N GLY A 576 -3.15 38.71 -21.88
CA GLY A 576 -2.34 37.54 -21.57
C GLY A 576 -1.78 36.83 -22.80
N LEU A 577 -1.60 37.55 -23.92
CA LEU A 577 -0.85 37.10 -25.09
C LEU A 577 0.46 37.92 -25.16
N ALA A 578 1.42 37.62 -24.28
CA ALA A 578 2.76 38.22 -24.36
C ALA A 578 3.88 37.45 -23.63
N GLN A 579 3.73 36.15 -23.32
CA GLN A 579 4.79 35.42 -22.58
C GLN A 579 5.00 33.95 -22.96
N CYS A 580 4.61 33.55 -24.18
CA CYS A 580 4.97 32.25 -24.76
C CYS A 580 5.95 32.33 -25.95
N LEU A 581 6.64 33.46 -26.15
CA LEU A 581 7.46 33.71 -27.34
C LEU A 581 8.97 33.93 -27.06
N ILE A 582 9.49 33.48 -25.91
CA ILE A 582 10.93 33.60 -25.58
C ILE A 582 11.62 32.26 -25.21
N VAL A 583 10.94 31.12 -25.19
CA VAL A 583 11.61 29.81 -24.88
C VAL A 583 11.72 28.86 -26.09
N MET A 584 11.08 29.15 -27.23
CA MET A 584 11.21 28.35 -28.47
C MET A 584 12.21 28.93 -29.49
N VAL A 585 13.45 29.28 -29.07
CA VAL A 585 14.53 29.64 -30.03
C VAL A 585 15.88 28.98 -29.72
N MET A 586 16.00 28.04 -28.77
CA MET A 586 17.31 27.44 -28.44
C MET A 586 17.53 25.98 -28.80
N TRP A 587 16.57 25.29 -29.42
CA TRP A 587 16.76 23.91 -29.84
C TRP A 587 16.13 23.67 -31.21
N LEU A 588 16.83 24.06 -32.28
CA LEU A 588 16.68 23.53 -33.63
C LEU A 588 17.83 24.07 -34.50
N THR A 589 18.98 23.40 -34.43
CA THR A 589 19.90 23.31 -35.57
C THR A 589 20.00 21.84 -35.99
N PRO A 590 19.88 21.52 -37.29
CA PRO A 590 19.99 20.16 -37.79
C PRO A 590 21.47 19.78 -37.95
N MET A 591 21.86 18.60 -37.47
CA MET A 591 23.07 17.96 -37.97
C MET A 591 22.74 17.30 -39.30
N ILE A 592 23.30 17.91 -40.35
CA ILE A 592 23.50 17.38 -41.68
C ILE A 592 24.72 16.46 -41.64
N ASP A 593 24.60 15.33 -42.34
CA ASP A 593 25.63 14.33 -42.62
C ASP A 593 26.98 14.89 -43.06
N ILE A 594 28.07 14.29 -42.55
CA ILE A 594 29.34 14.17 -43.28
C ILE A 594 29.92 12.77 -43.05
N ALA A 595 29.97 12.03 -44.17
CA ALA A 595 30.80 10.85 -44.53
C ALA A 595 30.57 9.51 -43.82
#